data_AF-A0A931M8G8-F1
#
_entry.id   AF-A0A931M8G8-F1
#
_cell.length_a   1.000
_cell.length_b   1.000
_cell.length_c   1.000
_cell.angle_alpha   90.00
_cell.angle_beta   90.00
_cell.angle_gamma   90.00
#
_symmetry.space_group_name_H-M   'P 1'
#
loop_
_entity.id
_entity.type
_entity.pdbx_description
1 polymer ?
#
loop_
_entity_poly.entity_id
_entity_poly.type
_entity_poly.pdbx_seq_one_letter_code
_entity_poly.pdbx_strand_id
1 'polypeptide(L)'
;MILKRTNRVYYTRSDGYPQIRVYHKKGLGKKMPRYLLKCGCCDEKLEIYYDDEGLEINGVNGSIDDWREIFLPLLRIKQKGNRLIVK
;
A
#
# COMPACT_ATOMS: atom_id res chain seq x y z
N MET A 1 -7.01 -3.04 18.31
CA MET A 1 -6.06 -3.22 19.43
C MET A 1 -4.68 -2.82 18.92
N ILE A 2 -4.16 -1.66 19.33
CA ILE A 2 -2.85 -1.18 18.88
C ILE A 2 -1.79 -1.92 19.71
N LEU A 3 -1.12 -2.87 19.08
CA LEU A 3 0.00 -3.61 19.68
C LEU A 3 1.13 -2.62 20.01
N LYS A 4 1.27 -2.28 21.29
CA LYS A 4 2.42 -1.51 21.82
C LYS A 4 3.67 -2.38 21.77
N ARG A 5 4.66 -2.04 20.92
CA ARG A 5 6.06 -2.46 21.10
C ARG A 5 7.09 -1.37 20.73
N THR A 6 7.76 -0.89 21.77
CA THR A 6 9.21 -0.81 22.08
C THR A 6 10.30 -0.31 21.12
N ASN A 7 10.09 0.18 19.89
CA ASN A 7 11.22 0.72 19.09
C ASN A 7 11.10 2.19 18.67
N ARG A 8 12.26 2.86 18.70
CA ARG A 8 12.48 4.23 19.20
C ARG A 8 12.49 5.34 18.14
N VAL A 9 12.08 5.10 16.90
CA VAL A 9 12.04 6.14 15.85
C VAL A 9 10.92 5.85 14.85
N TYR A 10 9.73 6.35 15.15
CA TYR A 10 8.65 6.44 14.16
C TYR A 10 8.88 7.71 13.34
N TYR A 11 9.01 7.60 12.02
CA TYR A 11 8.77 8.77 11.16
C TYR A 11 7.26 8.99 11.15
N THR A 12 6.77 9.84 12.04
CA THR A 12 5.38 10.30 12.07
C THR A 12 5.18 11.32 10.96
N ARG A 13 4.15 11.11 10.14
CA ARG A 13 3.67 12.14 9.22
C ARG A 13 3.02 13.27 10.03
N SER A 14 2.77 14.41 9.38
CA SER A 14 2.06 15.55 9.99
C SER A 14 0.64 15.22 10.45
N ASP A 15 0.05 14.14 9.93
CA ASP A 15 -1.27 13.60 10.30
C ASP A 15 -1.24 12.68 11.54
N GLY A 16 -0.06 12.46 12.14
CA GLY A 16 0.11 11.61 13.33
C GLY A 16 0.18 10.11 13.03
N TYR A 17 0.00 9.67 11.78
CA TYR A 17 0.14 8.26 11.41
C TYR A 17 1.60 7.89 11.13
N PRO A 18 2.02 6.64 11.46
CA PRO A 18 3.31 6.13 11.05
C PRO A 18 3.45 6.13 9.52
N GLN A 19 4.54 6.68 9.00
CA GLN A 19 4.81 6.68 7.57
C GLN A 19 5.07 5.24 7.07
N ILE A 20 4.32 4.81 6.05
CA ILE A 20 4.61 3.57 5.32
C ILE A 20 5.92 3.75 4.54
N ARG A 21 6.85 2.80 4.71
CA ARG A 21 8.12 2.79 3.97
C ARG A 21 7.98 1.88 2.76
N VAL A 22 8.19 2.43 1.57
CA VAL A 22 8.02 1.73 0.28
C VAL A 22 9.38 1.36 -0.29
N TYR A 23 9.57 0.09 -0.63
CA TYR A 23 10.78 -0.42 -1.26
C TYR A 23 10.43 -1.13 -2.56
N HIS A 24 11.28 -0.94 -3.57
CA HIS A 24 11.25 -1.71 -4.80
C HIS A 24 12.44 -2.64 -4.87
N LYS A 25 12.19 -3.93 -5.08
CA LYS A 25 13.28 -4.88 -5.33
C LYS A 25 13.78 -4.68 -6.76
N LYS A 26 15.07 -4.41 -6.90
CA LYS A 26 15.77 -4.51 -8.19
C LYS A 26 16.17 -5.98 -8.35
N GLY A 27 15.69 -6.65 -9.40
CA GLY A 27 16.13 -8.01 -9.74
C GLY A 27 16.96 -7.96 -11.03
N LEU A 28 18.16 -8.57 -11.06
CA LEU A 28 19.02 -8.70 -12.26
C LEU A 28 19.01 -7.47 -13.20
N GLY A 29 19.12 -6.26 -12.64
CA GLY A 29 19.13 -5.00 -13.39
C GLY A 29 17.77 -4.43 -13.83
N LYS A 30 16.65 -5.15 -13.64
CA LYS A 30 15.28 -4.68 -13.92
C LYS A 30 14.49 -4.44 -12.62
N LYS A 31 13.61 -3.45 -12.62
CA LYS A 31 12.67 -3.22 -11.52
C LYS A 31 11.69 -4.40 -11.49
N MET A 32 11.71 -5.21 -10.43
CA MET A 32 10.69 -6.24 -10.27
C MET A 32 9.32 -5.56 -10.07
N PRO A 33 8.23 -6.11 -10.62
CA PRO A 33 6.92 -5.52 -10.49
C PRO A 33 6.32 -5.90 -9.11
N ARG A 34 6.95 -5.35 -8.07
CA ARG A 34 6.63 -5.63 -6.68
C ARG A 34 6.92 -4.42 -5.80
N TYR A 35 5.97 -4.09 -4.94
CA TYR A 35 6.16 -3.19 -3.80
C TYR A 35 6.37 -4.01 -2.52
N LEU A 36 7.38 -3.65 -1.73
CA LEU A 36 7.50 -4.07 -0.33
C LEU A 36 7.18 -2.87 0.55
N LEU A 37 6.07 -2.97 1.28
CA LEU A 37 5.63 -1.98 2.26
C LEU A 37 6.06 -2.45 3.65
N LYS A 38 6.68 -1.59 4.45
CA LYS A 38 6.99 -1.86 5.86
C LYS A 38 6.28 -0.86 6.77
N CYS A 39 5.76 -1.30 7.92
CA CYS A 39 5.25 -0.34 8.90
C CYS A 39 6.37 0.60 9.35
N GLY A 40 6.03 1.85 9.62
CA GLY A 40 6.88 2.76 10.38
C GLY A 40 6.89 2.46 11.89
N CYS A 41 6.01 1.57 12.34
CA CYS A 41 5.70 1.32 13.74
C CYS A 41 6.19 -0.01 14.31
N CYS A 42 6.41 -1.00 13.44
CA CYS A 42 6.76 -2.37 13.79
C CYS A 42 7.49 -3.03 12.61
N ASP A 43 7.89 -4.30 12.79
CA ASP A 43 8.60 -5.08 11.78
C ASP A 43 7.68 -5.77 10.75
N GLU A 44 6.37 -5.50 10.82
CA GLU A 44 5.40 -6.01 9.86
C GLU A 44 5.63 -5.47 8.45
N LYS A 45 5.34 -6.31 7.46
CA LYS A 45 5.52 -6.01 6.04
C LYS A 45 4.37 -6.55 5.20
N LEU A 46 4.10 -5.87 4.10
CA LEU A 46 3.15 -6.27 3.07
C LEU A 46 3.85 -6.25 1.71
N GLU A 47 3.60 -7.27 0.90
CA GLU A 47 4.08 -7.33 -0.47
C GLU A 47 2.89 -7.20 -1.42
N ILE A 48 3.03 -6.33 -2.42
CA ILE A 48 2.06 -6.16 -3.51
C ILE A 48 2.78 -6.52 -4.79
N TYR A 49 2.31 -7.56 -5.47
CA TYR A 49 2.74 -7.90 -6.81
C TYR A 49 1.79 -7.25 -7.80
N TYR A 50 2.29 -6.86 -8.96
CA TYR A 50 1.49 -6.22 -9.99
C TYR A 50 1.96 -6.63 -11.38
N ASP A 51 1.08 -6.47 -12.34
CA ASP A 51 1.40 -6.51 -13.77
C ASP A 51 0.52 -5.47 -14.49
N ASP A 52 0.33 -5.62 -15.79
CA ASP A 52 -0.46 -4.68 -16.59
C ASP A 52 -1.98 -4.88 -16.41
N GLU A 53 -2.42 -5.99 -15.83
CA GLU A 53 -3.83 -6.40 -15.75
C GLU A 53 -4.38 -6.40 -14.32
N GLY A 54 -3.53 -6.61 -13.30
CA GLY A 54 -3.99 -6.80 -11.92
C GLY A 54 -2.96 -6.59 -10.84
N LEU A 55 -3.41 -6.80 -9.60
CA LEU A 55 -2.56 -6.81 -8.40
C LEU A 55 -2.80 -8.10 -7.61
N GLU A 56 -1.74 -8.59 -6.97
CA GLU A 56 -1.83 -9.58 -5.91
C GLU A 56 -1.41 -8.95 -4.58
N ILE A 57 -2.31 -9.01 -3.59
CA ILE A 57 -2.09 -8.50 -2.24
C ILE A 57 -2.32 -9.65 -1.26
N ASN A 58 -1.27 -10.03 -0.53
CA ASN A 58 -1.34 -11.09 0.49
C ASN A 58 -1.91 -12.43 -0.04
N GLY A 59 -1.53 -12.83 -1.25
CA GLY A 59 -1.98 -14.07 -1.91
C GLY A 59 -3.36 -14.01 -2.56
N VAL A 60 -4.05 -12.87 -2.50
CA VAL A 60 -5.31 -12.65 -3.23
C VAL A 60 -5.00 -11.91 -4.52
N ASN A 61 -5.32 -12.51 -5.66
CA ASN A 61 -5.17 -11.92 -6.99
C ASN A 61 -6.50 -11.33 -7.47
N GLY A 62 -6.46 -10.19 -8.15
CA GLY A 62 -7.62 -9.51 -8.71
C GLY A 62 -7.22 -8.45 -9.74
N SER A 63 -8.17 -8.08 -10.61
CA SER A 63 -7.96 -7.05 -11.63
C SER A 63 -7.80 -5.67 -10.99
N ILE A 64 -7.26 -4.71 -11.76
CA ILE A 64 -7.17 -3.31 -11.31
C ILE A 64 -8.54 -2.75 -10.89
N ASP A 65 -9.62 -3.15 -11.57
CA ASP A 65 -10.96 -2.65 -11.27
C ASP A 65 -11.52 -3.26 -9.98
N ASP A 66 -11.28 -4.55 -9.72
CA ASP A 66 -11.63 -5.18 -8.43
C ASP A 66 -11.01 -4.41 -7.25
N TRP A 67 -9.71 -4.08 -7.37
CA TRP A 67 -9.00 -3.35 -6.33
C TRP A 67 -9.49 -1.90 -6.17
N ARG A 68 -9.89 -1.25 -7.26
CA ARG A 68 -10.48 0.11 -7.20
C ARG A 68 -11.81 0.11 -6.47
N GLU A 69 -12.68 -0.85 -6.76
CA GLU A 69 -13.98 -1.00 -6.09
C GLU A 69 -13.82 -1.21 -4.58
N ILE A 70 -12.79 -1.97 -4.18
CA ILE A 70 -12.48 -2.23 -2.76
C ILE A 70 -11.85 -1.00 -2.08
N PHE A 71 -10.80 -0.41 -2.65
CA PHE A 71 -10.01 0.60 -1.95
C PHE A 71 -10.55 2.03 -2.03
N LEU A 72 -11.12 2.45 -3.17
CA LEU A 72 -11.53 3.85 -3.32
C LEU A 72 -12.55 4.30 -2.26
N PRO A 73 -13.58 3.51 -1.90
CA PRO A 73 -14.49 3.87 -0.82
C PRO A 73 -13.78 4.03 0.54
N LEU A 74 -12.79 3.15 0.83
CA LEU A 74 -12.00 3.18 2.07
C LEU A 74 -11.10 4.42 2.15
N LEU A 75 -10.59 4.87 1.00
CA LEU A 75 -9.78 6.07 0.87
C LEU A 75 -10.63 7.36 0.82
N ARG A 76 -11.96 7.24 0.96
CA ARG A 76 -12.93 8.35 0.84
C ARG A 76 -12.84 9.05 -0.53
N ILE A 77 -12.42 8.33 -1.55
CA ILE A 77 -12.36 8.81 -2.93
C ILE A 77 -13.65 8.40 -3.64
N LYS A 78 -14.32 9.35 -4.28
CA LYS A 78 -15.44 9.08 -5.18
C LYS A 78 -14.98 9.15 -6.63
N GLN A 79 -15.34 8.17 -7.44
CA GLN A 79 -15.33 8.35 -8.89
C GLN A 79 -16.60 9.09 -9.31
N LYS A 80 -16.44 10.17 -10.08
CA LYS A 80 -17.54 10.86 -10.76
C LYS A 80 -17.19 10.94 -12.25
N GLY A 81 -17.67 9.97 -13.03
CA GLY A 81 -17.19 9.75 -14.41
C GLY A 81 -15.69 9.43 -14.41
N ASN A 82 -14.92 10.00 -15.34
CA ASN A 82 -13.47 9.80 -15.44
C ASN A 82 -12.63 10.61 -14.42
N ARG A 83 -13.24 11.18 -13.38
CA ARG A 83 -12.54 12.03 -12.39
C ARG A 83 -12.61 11.43 -10.99
N LEU A 84 -11.46 11.41 -10.31
CA LEU A 84 -11.34 11.07 -8.88
C LEU A 84 -11.57 12.33 -8.04
N ILE A 85 -12.50 12.27 -7.10
CA ILE A 85 -12.83 13.35 -6.17
C ILE A 85 -12.49 12.89 -4.75
N VAL A 86 -11.56 13.59 -4.09
CA VAL A 86 -11.28 13.40 -2.66
C VAL A 86 -12.34 14.15 -1.86
N LYS A 87 -12.93 13.48 -0.86
CA LYS A 87 -13.87 14.10 0.08
C LYS A 87 -13.16 14.82 1.22
#